data_AF-A0A2E7T148-F1
#
_entry.id   AF-A0A2E7T148-F1
#
_cell.length_a   1.000
_cell.length_b   1.000
_cell.length_c   1.000
_cell.angle_alpha   90.00
_cell.angle_beta   90.00
_cell.angle_gamma   90.00
#
_symmetry.space_group_name_H-M   'P 1'
#
loop_
_entity.id
_entity.type
_entity.pdbx_description
1 polymer ?
#
loop_
_entity_poly.entity_id
_entity_poly.type
_entity_poly.pdbx_seq_one_letter_code
_entity_poly.pdbx_strand_id
1 'polypeptide(L)'
;MARQIAMVANQSGTPEYTIRFCTWGGEEEGLWGSKAYVGANANELARNLRLYINLDMNHVDIDISNRGNSLRFFSNSAKDINAMEDVLDVIEKERPDLFPKYSVSTGLLAGEKGEPDGMPYNSDHGPFVYDLPDGVTGNALVCYGSGSYEYHTYADTMDRFNEESLGVSVIAYGTYIRHLAWPVFE
;
A
#
# COMPACT_ATOMS: atom_id res chain seq x y z
N MET A 1 5.21 -10.48 -0.78
CA MET A 1 4.10 -10.24 -1.74
C MET A 1 4.36 -10.82 -3.14
N ALA A 2 5.33 -10.34 -3.93
CA ALA A 2 5.50 -10.77 -5.35
C ALA A 2 5.55 -12.29 -5.56
N ARG A 3 6.29 -13.01 -4.71
CA ARG A 3 6.33 -14.48 -4.70
C ARG A 3 4.95 -15.13 -4.49
N GLN A 4 4.14 -14.60 -3.56
CA GLN A 4 2.80 -15.13 -3.29
C GLN A 4 1.87 -14.90 -4.48
N ILE A 5 1.90 -13.72 -5.09
CA ILE A 5 1.11 -13.42 -6.29
C ILE A 5 1.52 -14.32 -7.47
N ALA A 6 2.81 -14.63 -7.64
CA ALA A 6 3.25 -15.59 -8.64
C ALA A 6 2.69 -17.01 -8.39
N MET A 7 2.63 -17.45 -7.12
CA MET A 7 2.00 -18.73 -6.77
C MET A 7 0.50 -18.74 -7.08
N VAL A 8 -0.21 -17.65 -6.79
CA VAL A 8 -1.62 -17.47 -7.15
C VAL A 8 -1.82 -17.54 -8.65
N ALA A 9 -0.99 -16.86 -9.43
CA ALA A 9 -1.04 -16.87 -10.90
C ALA A 9 -0.82 -18.28 -11.46
N ASN A 10 0.13 -19.03 -10.90
CA ASN A 10 0.36 -20.42 -11.30
C ASN A 10 -0.84 -21.34 -11.03
N GLN A 11 -1.63 -21.05 -10.00
CA GLN A 11 -2.82 -21.82 -9.64
C GLN A 11 -4.08 -21.37 -10.39
N SER A 12 -4.17 -20.08 -10.70
CA SER A 12 -5.42 -19.44 -11.14
C SER A 12 -5.38 -18.95 -12.59
N GLY A 13 -4.27 -19.16 -13.29
CA GLY A 13 -4.04 -18.67 -14.65
C GLY A 13 -3.65 -17.20 -14.69
N THR A 14 -3.63 -16.66 -15.91
CA THR A 14 -3.27 -15.26 -16.17
C THR A 14 -4.29 -14.30 -15.54
N PRO A 15 -3.85 -13.26 -14.80
CA PRO A 15 -4.77 -12.26 -14.28
C PRO A 15 -5.42 -11.45 -15.40
N GLU A 16 -6.63 -10.94 -15.14
CA GLU A 16 -7.32 -10.01 -16.04
C GLU A 16 -6.58 -8.66 -16.14
N TYR A 17 -6.04 -8.18 -15.02
CA TYR A 17 -5.25 -6.97 -14.95
C TYR A 17 -3.75 -7.27 -14.95
N THR A 18 -2.97 -6.42 -15.61
CA THR A 18 -1.50 -6.49 -15.51
C THR A 18 -1.04 -6.01 -14.13
N ILE A 19 -0.25 -6.83 -13.44
CA ILE A 19 0.35 -6.49 -12.14
C ILE A 19 1.82 -6.15 -12.36
N ARG A 20 2.24 -4.94 -11.95
CA ARG A 20 3.62 -4.48 -12.00
C ARG A 20 4.18 -4.40 -10.58
N PHE A 21 5.34 -5.00 -10.35
CA PHE A 21 6.10 -4.82 -9.10
C PHE A 21 7.24 -3.84 -9.39
N CYS A 22 7.27 -2.74 -8.65
CA CYS A 22 8.26 -1.70 -8.82
C CYS A 22 9.06 -1.54 -7.53
N THR A 23 10.37 -1.33 -7.67
CA THR A 23 11.29 -0.96 -6.59
C THR A 23 11.94 0.35 -6.98
N TRP A 24 11.52 1.43 -6.34
CA TRP A 24 11.98 2.77 -6.69
C TRP A 24 13.33 3.08 -6.03
N GLY A 25 14.12 3.89 -6.73
CA GLY A 25 15.36 4.45 -6.21
C GLY A 25 15.28 5.97 -6.19
N GLY A 26 16.04 6.61 -5.29
CA GLY A 26 16.01 8.06 -5.13
C GLY A 26 14.73 8.58 -4.47
N GLU A 27 14.05 7.76 -3.67
CA GLU A 27 12.81 8.13 -2.94
C GLU A 27 13.12 9.24 -1.94
N GLU A 28 14.11 9.00 -1.08
CA GLU A 28 14.50 9.91 0.01
C GLU A 28 15.05 11.26 -0.49
N GLU A 29 15.69 11.29 -1.66
CA GLU A 29 16.19 12.52 -2.29
C GLU A 29 15.09 13.31 -3.02
N GLY A 30 13.86 12.80 -3.05
CA GLY A 30 12.68 13.51 -3.55
C GLY A 30 11.88 12.76 -4.61
N LEU A 31 11.71 11.44 -4.46
CA LEU A 31 10.89 10.57 -5.30
C LEU A 31 11.39 10.47 -6.75
N TRP A 32 12.70 10.55 -6.97
CA TRP A 32 13.27 10.70 -8.32
C TRP A 32 12.90 9.54 -9.24
N GLY A 33 12.99 8.30 -8.75
CA GLY A 33 12.66 7.11 -9.53
C GLY A 33 11.19 7.04 -9.96
N SER A 34 10.27 7.16 -9.01
CA SER A 34 8.83 7.13 -9.28
C SER A 34 8.37 8.32 -10.12
N LYS A 35 8.86 9.53 -9.86
CA LYS A 35 8.57 10.72 -10.70
C LYS A 35 9.06 10.54 -12.13
N ALA A 36 10.30 10.06 -12.32
CA ALA A 36 10.84 9.83 -13.66
C ALA A 36 10.02 8.77 -14.41
N TYR A 37 9.62 7.69 -13.71
CA TYR A 37 8.76 6.66 -14.29
C TYR A 37 7.38 7.19 -14.67
N VAL A 38 6.71 7.91 -13.77
CA VAL A 38 5.41 8.53 -14.05
C VAL A 38 5.53 9.50 -15.20
N GLY A 39 6.52 10.40 -15.21
CA GLY A 39 6.74 11.34 -16.31
C GLY A 39 6.93 10.66 -17.66
N ALA A 40 7.65 9.53 -17.72
CA ALA A 40 7.86 8.77 -18.94
C ALA A 40 6.62 7.99 -19.42
N ASN A 41 5.69 7.66 -18.51
CA ASN A 41 4.54 6.78 -18.78
C ASN A 41 3.18 7.46 -18.51
N ALA A 42 3.14 8.77 -18.30
CA ALA A 42 2.00 9.45 -17.69
C ALA A 42 0.68 9.25 -18.47
N ASN A 43 0.74 9.30 -19.80
CA ASN A 43 -0.42 9.07 -20.67
C ASN A 43 -0.93 7.62 -20.61
N GLU A 44 -0.04 6.64 -20.41
CA GLU A 44 -0.43 5.24 -20.26
C GLU A 44 -1.10 5.02 -18.90
N LEU A 45 -0.48 5.55 -17.85
CA LEU A 45 -0.98 5.49 -16.49
C LEU A 45 -2.34 6.19 -16.36
N ALA A 46 -2.50 7.40 -16.90
CA ALA A 46 -3.77 8.14 -16.86
C ALA A 46 -4.93 7.37 -17.51
N ARG A 47 -4.65 6.56 -18.53
CA ARG A 47 -5.70 5.76 -19.21
C ARG A 47 -5.96 4.41 -18.55
N ASN A 48 -4.93 3.79 -17.97
CA ASN A 48 -4.97 2.35 -17.65
C ASN A 48 -4.70 2.02 -16.18
N LEU A 49 -4.15 2.93 -15.39
CA LEU A 49 -3.81 2.66 -14.00
C LEU A 49 -5.08 2.50 -13.17
N ARG A 50 -5.38 1.25 -12.79
CA ARG A 50 -6.50 0.94 -11.91
C ARG A 50 -6.24 1.34 -10.45
N LEU A 51 -5.04 1.07 -9.96
CA LEU A 51 -4.65 1.28 -8.56
C LEU A 51 -3.12 1.20 -8.42
N TYR A 52 -2.53 2.10 -7.65
CA TYR A 52 -1.16 2.00 -7.16
C TYR A 52 -1.18 1.62 -5.67
N ILE A 53 -0.50 0.53 -5.28
CA ILE A 53 -0.38 0.12 -3.88
C ILE A 53 1.03 0.44 -3.38
N ASN A 54 1.13 1.24 -2.32
CA ASN A 54 2.42 1.65 -1.76
C ASN A 54 2.76 0.84 -0.51
N LEU A 55 3.94 0.21 -0.52
CA LEU A 55 4.52 -0.52 0.60
C LEU A 55 5.76 0.23 1.08
N ASP A 56 5.55 1.14 2.02
CA ASP A 56 6.60 1.95 2.63
C ASP A 56 6.27 2.08 4.12
N MET A 57 7.27 1.94 4.99
CA MET A 57 7.11 1.99 6.46
C MET A 57 5.88 1.22 7.00
N ASN A 58 5.52 0.10 6.37
CA ASN A 58 4.27 -0.64 6.61
C ASN A 58 4.38 -1.68 7.75
N HIS A 59 5.28 -1.42 8.71
CA HIS A 59 5.61 -2.28 9.84
C HIS A 59 5.46 -1.52 11.16
N VAL A 60 5.44 -2.26 12.27
CA VAL A 60 5.50 -1.68 13.63
C VAL A 60 6.78 -2.11 14.33
N ASP A 61 7.17 -1.42 15.39
CA ASP A 61 8.31 -1.81 16.23
C ASP A 61 8.09 -3.19 16.88
N ILE A 62 9.18 -3.90 17.18
CA ILE A 62 9.12 -5.15 17.96
C ILE A 62 8.62 -4.93 19.40
N ASP A 63 8.88 -3.75 19.98
CA ASP A 63 8.31 -3.33 21.27
C ASP A 63 6.94 -2.66 21.09
N ILE A 64 5.97 -3.48 20.68
CA ILE A 64 4.59 -3.06 20.44
C ILE A 64 3.90 -2.44 21.66
N SER A 65 4.37 -2.75 22.87
CA SER A 65 3.77 -2.31 24.13
C SER A 65 4.10 -0.86 24.47
N ASN A 66 5.32 -0.41 24.14
CA ASN A 66 5.79 0.93 24.49
C ASN A 66 5.90 1.86 23.28
N ARG A 67 6.05 1.32 22.06
CA ARG A 67 6.33 2.09 20.85
C ARG A 67 5.22 2.08 19.81
N GLY A 68 4.09 1.45 20.16
CA GLY A 68 2.87 1.43 19.37
C GLY A 68 2.77 0.19 18.47
N ASN A 69 1.54 -0.12 18.09
CA ASN A 69 1.19 -1.31 17.32
C ASN A 69 0.19 -0.99 16.20
N SER A 70 0.13 0.27 15.75
CA SER A 70 -0.90 0.69 14.80
C SER A 70 -0.48 0.49 13.36
N LEU A 71 -1.41 0.04 12.52
CA LEU A 71 -1.30 -0.02 11.07
C LEU A 71 -2.48 0.76 10.47
N ARG A 72 -2.21 1.75 9.64
CA ARG A 72 -3.22 2.60 9.03
C ARG A 72 -3.22 2.40 7.52
N PHE A 73 -4.32 1.89 7.00
CA PHE A 73 -4.59 1.80 5.56
C PHE A 73 -5.35 3.05 5.13
N PHE A 74 -5.00 3.65 4.00
CA PHE A 74 -5.73 4.80 3.50
C PHE A 74 -5.66 4.92 1.98
N SER A 75 -6.66 5.56 1.39
CA SER A 75 -6.80 5.74 -0.05
C SER A 75 -7.56 7.01 -0.38
N ASN A 76 -7.35 7.56 -1.57
CA ASN A 76 -8.24 8.56 -2.17
C ASN A 76 -9.46 7.97 -2.87
N SER A 77 -9.60 6.65 -2.90
CA SER A 77 -10.70 5.96 -3.55
C SER A 77 -11.60 5.30 -2.51
N ALA A 78 -12.83 5.81 -2.37
CA ALA A 78 -13.84 5.24 -1.49
C ALA A 78 -14.11 3.76 -1.82
N LYS A 79 -14.08 3.41 -3.12
CA LYS A 79 -14.24 2.03 -3.57
C LYS A 79 -13.12 1.13 -3.04
N ASP A 80 -11.88 1.59 -3.13
CA ASP A 80 -10.72 0.77 -2.79
C ASP A 80 -10.54 0.65 -1.27
N ILE A 81 -10.81 1.72 -0.50
CA ILE A 81 -10.74 1.66 0.95
C ILE A 81 -11.89 0.84 1.56
N ASN A 82 -13.13 0.95 1.05
CA ASN A 82 -14.23 0.12 1.55
C ASN A 82 -13.99 -1.37 1.27
N ALA A 83 -13.46 -1.71 0.09
CA ALA A 83 -13.08 -3.08 -0.20
C ALA A 83 -11.91 -3.57 0.68
N MET A 84 -11.03 -2.66 1.11
CA MET A 84 -10.00 -2.98 2.09
C MET A 84 -10.59 -3.25 3.47
N GLU A 85 -11.58 -2.47 3.90
CA GLU A 85 -12.33 -2.73 5.15
C GLU A 85 -12.96 -4.13 5.13
N ASP A 86 -13.65 -4.49 4.05
CA ASP A 86 -14.23 -5.84 3.90
C ASP A 86 -13.16 -6.94 3.96
N VAL A 87 -11.99 -6.72 3.34
CA VAL A 87 -10.86 -7.66 3.40
C VAL A 87 -10.32 -7.76 4.83
N LEU A 88 -10.13 -6.63 5.52
CA LEU A 88 -9.65 -6.56 6.90
C LEU A 88 -10.60 -7.32 7.86
N ASP A 89 -11.91 -7.15 7.69
CA ASP A 89 -12.95 -7.85 8.47
C ASP A 89 -12.90 -9.38 8.30
N VAL A 90 -12.58 -9.86 7.10
CA VAL A 90 -12.45 -11.30 6.82
C VAL A 90 -11.16 -11.82 7.44
N ILE A 91 -10.02 -11.17 7.18
CA ILE A 91 -8.73 -11.67 7.65
C ILE A 91 -8.58 -11.57 9.17
N GLU A 92 -9.23 -10.62 9.85
CA GLU A 92 -9.27 -10.58 11.31
C GLU A 92 -9.93 -11.85 11.89
N LYS A 93 -11.01 -12.32 11.26
CA LYS A 93 -11.72 -13.55 11.65
C LYS A 93 -10.90 -14.80 11.32
N GLU A 94 -10.26 -14.83 10.16
CA GLU A 94 -9.48 -15.98 9.69
C GLU A 94 -8.09 -16.08 10.33
N ARG A 95 -7.55 -14.98 10.87
CA ARG A 95 -6.23 -14.88 11.49
C ARG A 95 -6.28 -14.30 12.91
N PRO A 96 -7.01 -14.96 13.83
CA PRO A 96 -7.11 -14.52 15.23
C PRO A 96 -5.77 -14.60 15.97
N ASP A 97 -4.78 -15.31 15.41
CA ASP A 97 -3.41 -15.40 15.91
C ASP A 97 -2.54 -14.18 15.58
N LEU A 98 -2.99 -13.34 14.64
CA LEU A 98 -2.21 -12.24 14.08
C LEU A 98 -2.87 -10.88 14.31
N PHE A 99 -4.08 -10.69 13.77
CA PHE A 99 -4.73 -9.37 13.72
C PHE A 99 -4.98 -8.73 15.08
N PRO A 100 -5.42 -9.47 16.12
CA PRO A 100 -5.66 -8.88 17.44
C PRO A 100 -4.44 -8.26 18.13
N LYS A 101 -3.22 -8.50 17.62
CA LYS A 101 -1.98 -7.92 18.17
C LYS A 101 -1.75 -6.47 17.71
N TYR A 102 -2.42 -6.03 16.64
CA TYR A 102 -2.18 -4.74 16.00
C TYR A 102 -3.46 -3.89 16.00
N SER A 103 -3.31 -2.57 16.17
CA SER A 103 -4.43 -1.63 16.02
C SER A 103 -4.55 -1.24 14.55
N VAL A 104 -5.45 -1.89 13.83
CA VAL A 104 -5.67 -1.62 12.41
C VAL A 104 -6.76 -0.56 12.22
N SER A 105 -6.50 0.40 11.33
CA SER A 105 -7.46 1.45 10.98
C SER A 105 -7.46 1.74 9.49
N THR A 106 -8.58 2.28 9.01
CA THR A 106 -8.76 2.71 7.62
C THR A 106 -9.03 4.22 7.55
N GLY A 107 -8.87 4.82 6.36
CA GLY A 107 -9.21 6.22 6.14
C GLY A 107 -9.33 6.59 4.67
N LEU A 108 -10.40 7.32 4.34
CA LEU A 108 -10.57 7.95 3.03
C LEU A 108 -9.91 9.34 3.05
N LEU A 109 -9.01 9.58 2.09
CA LEU A 109 -8.36 10.86 1.83
C LEU A 109 -8.70 11.34 0.41
N ALA A 110 -9.95 11.78 0.21
CA ALA A 110 -10.48 12.16 -1.10
C ALA A 110 -10.26 13.64 -1.47
N GLY A 111 -9.62 14.42 -0.60
CA GLY A 111 -9.36 15.84 -0.81
C GLY A 111 -8.30 16.13 -1.88
N GLU A 112 -8.26 17.39 -2.28
CA GLU A 112 -7.25 17.90 -3.22
C GLU A 112 -5.84 17.88 -2.62
N LYS A 113 -4.81 17.98 -3.47
CA LYS A 113 -3.41 17.98 -3.03
C LYS A 113 -3.14 19.12 -2.03
N GLY A 114 -2.72 18.77 -0.82
CA GLY A 114 -2.38 19.72 0.24
C GLY A 114 -3.54 20.08 1.18
N GLU A 115 -4.76 19.60 0.91
CA GLU A 115 -5.88 19.72 1.84
C GLU A 115 -5.75 18.72 3.00
N PRO A 116 -6.38 18.97 4.17
CA PRO A 116 -6.27 18.11 5.35
C PRO A 116 -6.72 16.66 5.13
N ASP A 117 -7.62 16.44 4.17
CA ASP A 117 -8.15 15.15 3.75
C ASP A 117 -7.64 14.73 2.37
N GLY A 118 -6.57 15.35 1.85
CA GLY A 118 -5.90 14.91 0.63
C GLY A 118 -4.83 13.85 0.90
N MET A 119 -4.51 13.04 -0.12
CA MET A 119 -3.37 12.11 -0.04
C MET A 119 -2.07 12.88 0.17
N PRO A 120 -1.19 12.41 1.07
CA PRO A 120 0.10 13.04 1.25
C PRO A 120 0.95 12.85 -0.02
N TYR A 121 1.81 13.83 -0.31
CA TYR A 121 2.84 13.69 -1.35
C TYR A 121 4.18 13.48 -0.64
N ASN A 122 4.32 12.35 0.05
CA ASN A 122 5.45 12.07 0.94
C ASN A 122 6.11 10.69 0.74
N SER A 123 5.65 9.93 -0.25
CA SER A 123 6.22 8.65 -0.65
C SER A 123 5.84 8.40 -2.12
N ASP A 124 6.29 7.30 -2.72
CA ASP A 124 6.21 7.05 -4.16
C ASP A 124 4.79 7.00 -4.75
N HIS A 125 3.74 6.94 -3.94
CA HIS A 125 2.36 7.08 -4.42
C HIS A 125 2.02 8.49 -4.92
N GLY A 126 2.67 9.53 -4.41
CA GLY A 126 2.37 10.93 -4.72
C GLY A 126 2.32 11.23 -6.23
N PRO A 127 3.37 10.89 -7.00
CA PRO A 127 3.37 11.06 -8.46
C PRO A 127 2.23 10.33 -9.17
N PHE A 128 1.88 9.11 -8.72
CA PHE A 128 0.79 8.33 -9.33
C PHE A 128 -0.59 8.93 -9.05
N VAL A 129 -0.76 9.65 -7.94
CA VAL A 129 -2.01 10.33 -7.60
C VAL A 129 -2.13 11.66 -8.32
N TYR A 130 -1.08 12.48 -8.31
CA TYR A 130 -1.19 13.91 -8.59
C TYR A 130 -0.47 14.41 -9.86
N ASP A 131 0.41 13.62 -10.46
CA ASP A 131 1.27 14.09 -11.56
C ASP A 131 0.86 13.50 -12.93
N LEU A 132 -0.36 12.95 -13.02
CA LEU A 132 -0.93 12.49 -14.28
C LEU A 132 -1.47 13.67 -15.11
N PRO A 133 -1.45 13.57 -16.45
CA PRO A 133 -1.87 14.65 -17.34
C PRO A 133 -3.38 14.92 -17.28
N ASP A 134 -3.78 16.05 -17.86
CA ASP A 134 -5.17 16.42 -18.14
C ASP A 134 -6.09 16.47 -16.91
N GLY A 135 -5.52 16.68 -15.72
CA GLY A 135 -6.27 16.74 -14.46
C GLY A 135 -6.78 15.36 -14.00
N VAL A 136 -6.21 14.27 -14.52
CA VAL A 136 -6.52 12.92 -14.05
C VAL A 136 -5.90 12.73 -12.68
N THR A 137 -6.71 12.31 -11.70
CA THR A 137 -6.22 11.87 -10.40
C THR A 137 -6.13 10.35 -10.39
N GLY A 138 -4.95 9.81 -10.12
CA GLY A 138 -4.76 8.37 -9.99
C GLY A 138 -5.21 7.86 -8.62
N ASN A 139 -5.66 6.61 -8.55
CA ASN A 139 -6.03 5.97 -7.29
C ASN A 139 -4.82 5.30 -6.64
N ALA A 140 -4.63 5.54 -5.35
CA ALA A 140 -3.60 4.88 -4.56
C ALA A 140 -4.17 4.32 -3.26
N LEU A 141 -3.57 3.23 -2.79
CA LEU A 141 -3.86 2.61 -1.50
C LEU A 141 -2.54 2.39 -0.76
N VAL A 142 -2.45 2.90 0.46
CA VAL A 142 -1.19 3.03 1.21
C VAL A 142 -1.39 2.49 2.62
N CYS A 143 -0.35 1.88 3.20
CA CYS A 143 -0.35 1.43 4.58
C CYS A 143 0.91 1.95 5.27
N TYR A 144 0.71 2.67 6.37
CA TYR A 144 1.79 3.04 7.28
C TYR A 144 1.58 2.37 8.63
N GLY A 145 2.65 1.82 9.18
CA GLY A 145 2.66 1.43 10.58
C GLY A 145 3.11 2.56 11.50
N SER A 146 2.99 2.35 12.81
CA SER A 146 3.58 3.23 13.82
C SER A 146 5.10 3.34 13.69
N GLY A 147 5.73 2.44 12.91
CA GLY A 147 7.08 2.60 12.39
C GLY A 147 8.17 2.49 13.44
N SER A 148 9.27 3.20 13.16
CA SER A 148 10.54 3.21 13.91
C SER A 148 10.79 4.63 14.45
N TYR A 149 11.15 4.77 15.72
CA TYR A 149 11.57 6.07 16.28
C TYR A 149 12.92 6.51 15.74
N GLU A 150 13.70 5.57 15.20
CA GLU A 150 15.02 5.80 14.62
C GLU A 150 14.92 6.19 13.13
N TYR A 151 13.71 6.42 12.60
CA TYR A 151 13.47 6.85 11.22
C TYR A 151 14.44 7.96 10.77
N HIS A 152 15.03 7.79 9.59
CA HIS A 152 16.04 8.69 9.00
C HIS A 152 17.32 8.87 9.82
N THR A 153 17.65 7.93 10.70
CA THR A 153 18.91 7.93 11.44
C THR A 153 19.72 6.67 11.19
N TYR A 154 21.02 6.73 11.51
CA TYR A 154 21.90 5.56 11.45
C TYR A 154 21.49 4.43 12.42
N ALA A 155 20.60 4.71 13.37
CA ALA A 155 20.13 3.75 14.35
C ALA A 155 18.96 2.89 13.83
N ASP A 156 18.42 3.19 12.65
CA ASP A 156 17.41 2.37 11.99
C ASP A 156 18.03 1.08 11.47
N THR A 157 18.07 0.09 12.35
CA THR A 157 18.73 -1.21 12.16
C THR A 157 17.72 -2.33 12.36
N MET A 158 18.12 -3.57 12.04
CA MET A 158 17.24 -4.73 12.16
C MET A 158 16.88 -5.11 13.61
N ASP A 159 17.56 -4.54 14.62
CA ASP A 159 17.37 -4.89 16.04
C ASP A 159 15.95 -4.61 16.56
N ARG A 160 15.22 -3.71 15.88
CA ARG A 160 13.84 -3.33 16.23
C ARG A 160 12.78 -3.86 15.27
N PHE A 161 13.20 -4.61 14.25
CA PHE A 161 12.32 -5.05 13.19
C PHE A 161 11.33 -6.11 13.68
N ASN A 162 10.04 -5.84 13.48
CA ASN A 162 8.97 -6.80 13.71
C ASN A 162 8.54 -7.44 12.39
N GLU A 163 9.12 -8.60 12.07
CA GLU A 163 8.81 -9.34 10.85
C GLU A 163 7.32 -9.75 10.75
N GLU A 164 6.70 -10.13 11.86
CA GLU A 164 5.31 -10.58 11.90
C GLU A 164 4.35 -9.46 11.43
N SER A 165 4.65 -8.21 11.79
CA SER A 165 3.81 -7.06 11.45
C SER A 165 3.70 -6.78 9.96
N LEU A 166 4.76 -7.02 9.18
CA LEU A 166 4.71 -6.92 7.71
C LEU A 166 3.70 -7.89 7.11
N GLY A 167 3.46 -9.01 7.78
CA GLY A 167 2.49 -10.02 7.37
C GLY A 167 1.08 -9.43 7.25
N VAL A 168 0.70 -8.49 8.11
CA VAL A 168 -0.65 -7.90 8.14
C VAL A 168 -0.98 -7.20 6.82
N SER A 169 -0.16 -6.22 6.42
CA SER A 169 -0.37 -5.46 5.19
C SER A 169 -0.13 -6.29 3.93
N VAL A 170 0.84 -7.21 3.96
CA VAL A 170 1.09 -8.12 2.82
C VAL A 170 -0.08 -9.09 2.59
N ILE A 171 -0.69 -9.62 3.64
CA ILE A 171 -1.89 -10.49 3.52
C ILE A 171 -3.08 -9.67 3.03
N ALA A 172 -3.35 -8.51 3.62
CA ALA A 172 -4.46 -7.65 3.22
C ALA A 172 -4.36 -7.24 1.73
N TYR A 173 -3.22 -6.69 1.31
CA TYR A 173 -3.01 -6.31 -0.08
C TYR A 173 -2.95 -7.50 -1.02
N GLY A 174 -2.34 -8.62 -0.62
CA GLY A 174 -2.32 -9.83 -1.43
C GLY A 174 -3.73 -10.35 -1.72
N THR A 175 -4.60 -10.38 -0.70
CA THR A 175 -6.01 -10.76 -0.83
C THR A 175 -6.77 -9.79 -1.73
N TYR A 176 -6.55 -8.48 -1.58
CA TYR A 176 -7.23 -7.50 -2.40
C TYR A 176 -6.78 -7.50 -3.86
N ILE A 177 -5.46 -7.59 -4.11
CA ILE A 177 -4.91 -7.77 -5.46
C ILE A 177 -5.48 -9.03 -6.09
N ARG A 178 -5.57 -10.13 -5.32
CA ARG A 178 -6.19 -11.37 -5.80
C ARG A 178 -7.63 -11.13 -6.25
N HIS A 179 -8.44 -10.49 -5.41
CA HIS A 179 -9.83 -10.19 -5.72
C HIS A 179 -9.96 -9.31 -6.99
N LEU A 180 -9.13 -8.27 -7.11
CA LEU A 180 -9.15 -7.37 -8.27
C LEU A 180 -8.67 -8.04 -9.56
N ALA A 181 -7.58 -8.81 -9.50
CA ALA A 181 -6.89 -9.29 -10.69
C ALA A 181 -7.41 -10.63 -11.23
N TRP A 182 -8.17 -11.38 -10.43
CA TRP A 182 -8.83 -12.60 -10.85
C TRP A 182 -10.26 -12.65 -10.29
N PRO A 183 -11.16 -11.83 -10.84
CA PRO A 183 -12.55 -11.88 -10.44
C PRO A 183 -13.11 -13.27 -10.70
N VAL A 184 -13.77 -13.84 -9.69
CA VAL A 184 -14.58 -15.03 -9.88
C VAL A 184 -15.86 -14.54 -10.54
N PHE A 185 -16.05 -14.83 -11.82
CA PHE A 185 -17.32 -14.58 -12.48
C PHE A 185 -18.40 -15.40 -11.75
N GLU A 186 -19.37 -14.73 -11.13
CA GLU A 186 -20.66 -15.34 -10.75
C GLU A 186 -21.56 -15.52 -11.98
#